data_AF-A0A1D2MD12-F1
#
_entry.id   AF-A0A1D2MD12-F1
#
_cell.length_a   1.000
_cell.length_b   1.000
_cell.length_c   1.000
_cell.angle_alpha   90.00
_cell.angle_beta   90.00
_cell.angle_gamma   90.00
#
_symmetry.space_group_name_H-M   'P 1'
#
loop_
_entity.id
_entity.type
_entity.pdbx_description
1 polymer ?
#
loop_
_entity_poly.entity_id
_entity_poly.type
_entity_poly.pdbx_seq_one_letter_code
_entity_poly.pdbx_strand_id
1 'polypeptide(L)' 'MEHKPMFYYNAKENKCVKFHYKGCEGNDNRFNKLVDCQAKCVK' A
#
# COMPACT_ATOMS: atom_id res chain seq x y z
N MET A 1 15.99 8.40 9.72
CA MET A 1 14.54 8.14 9.61
C MET A 1 14.34 7.26 8.39
N GLU A 2 14.14 5.95 8.57
CA GLU A 2 13.97 5.04 7.44
C GLU A 2 12.51 4.99 7.00
N HIS A 3 12.21 5.67 5.90
CA HIS A 3 10.92 5.54 5.24
C HIS A 3 10.82 4.17 4.57
N LYS A 4 9.97 3.27 5.07
CA LYS A 4 9.77 1.97 4.43
C LYS A 4 8.88 2.12 3.20
N PRO A 5 9.28 1.57 2.04
CA PRO A 5 8.41 1.51 0.88
C PRO A 5 7.26 0.55 1.15
N MET A 6 6.03 1.05 1.10
CA MET A 6 4.80 0.29 1.27
C MET A 6 3.87 0.54 0.08
N PHE A 7 2.84 -0.27 -0.06
CA PHE A 7 1.81 -0.14 -1.09
C PHE A 7 0.44 0.04 -0.44
N TYR A 8 -0.42 0.84 -1.04
CA TYR A 8 -1.83 0.95 -0.66
C TYR A 8 -2.69 0.90 -1.92
N TYR A 9 -3.93 0.44 -1.79
CA TYR A 9 -4.88 0.44 -2.87
C TYR A 9 -5.55 1.82 -2.99
N ASN A 10 -5.41 2.45 -4.16
CA ASN A 10 -6.11 3.66 -4.52
C ASN A 10 -7.39 3.32 -5.30
N ALA A 11 -8.54 3.45 -4.63
CA ALA A 11 -9.85 3.18 -5.24
C ALA A 11 -10.22 4.17 -6.37
N LYS A 12 -9.65 5.39 -6.38
CA LYS A 12 -9.91 6.36 -7.45
C LYS A 12 -9.26 5.94 -8.76
N GLU A 13 -8.07 5.35 -8.67
CA GLU A 13 -7.29 4.90 -9.83
C GLU A 13 -7.47 3.41 -10.12
N ASN A 14 -8.17 2.69 -9.23
CA ASN A 14 -8.32 1.24 -9.21
C ASN A 14 -6.97 0.51 -9.30
N LYS A 15 -5.96 1.02 -8.57
CA LYS A 15 -4.57 0.55 -8.65
C LYS A 15 -3.89 0.59 -7.30
N CYS A 16 -2.91 -0.28 -7.13
CA CYS A 16 -2.02 -0.26 -5.98
C CYS A 16 -0.85 0.69 -6.23
N VAL A 17 -0.67 1.65 -5.32
CA VAL A 17 0.30 2.74 -5.44
C VAL A 17 1.34 2.63 -4.32
N LYS A 18 2.60 2.90 -4.67
CA LYS A 18 3.72 2.89 -3.72
C LYS A 18 3.75 4.20 -2.92
N PHE A 19 3.94 4.12 -1.61
CA PHE A 19 4.13 5.27 -0.73
C PHE A 19 5.24 5.01 0.29
N HIS A 20 5.73 6.10 0.89
CA HIS A 20 6.77 6.07 1.91
C HIS A 20 6.13 6.14 3.29
N TYR A 21 6.19 5.03 4.01
CA TYR A 21 5.61 4.94 5.34
C TYR A 21 6.63 5.32 6.40
N LYS A 22 6.29 6.32 7.24
CA LYS A 22 7.17 6.86 8.30
C LYS A 22 7.33 5.94 9.51
N GLY A 23 6.47 4.93 9.67
CA GLY A 23 6.48 4.06 10.83
C GLY A 23 5.65 4.63 11.98
N CYS A 24 4.80 3.77 12.56
CA CYS A 24 3.73 4.06 13.52
C CYS A 24 2.46 4.67 12.89
N GLU A 25 1.30 4.09 13.23
CA GLU A 25 -0.07 4.39 12.74
C GLU A 25 -0.39 4.07 11.27
N GLY A 26 -1.53 3.42 11.00
CA GLY A 26 -1.98 3.08 9.64
C GLY A 26 -3.29 2.29 9.65
N ASN A 27 -3.86 2.04 8.47
CA ASN A 27 -5.03 1.20 8.28
C ASN A 27 -4.66 -0.13 7.58
N ASP A 28 -5.63 -1.03 7.45
CA ASP A 28 -5.44 -2.33 6.77
C ASP A 28 -5.16 -2.21 5.27
N ASN A 29 -5.34 -1.03 4.68
CA ASN A 29 -5.01 -0.76 3.28
C ASN A 29 -3.51 -0.47 3.12
N ARG A 30 -2.66 -1.36 3.65
CA ARG A 30 -1.21 -1.23 3.59
C ARG A 30 -0.55 -2.59 3.41
N PHE A 31 0.24 -2.69 2.34
CA PHE A 31 0.86 -3.94 1.91
C PHE A 31 2.36 -3.76 1.72
N ASN A 32 3.14 -4.80 2.04
CA ASN A 32 4.59 -4.79 1.83
C ASN A 32 4.97 -5.04 0.38
N LYS A 33 4.10 -5.71 -0.39
CA LYS A 33 4.32 -6.05 -1.80
C LYS A 33 3.17 -5.54 -2.66
N LEU A 34 3.50 -5.12 -3.87
CA LEU A 34 2.52 -4.73 -4.88
C LEU A 34 1.55 -5.88 -5.20
N VAL A 35 2.09 -7.10 -5.34
CA VAL A 35 1.30 -8.30 -5.66
C VAL A 35 0.27 -8.64 -4.59
N ASP A 36 0.59 -8.44 -3.31
CA ASP A 36 -0.34 -8.70 -2.20
C ASP A 36 -1.48 -7.68 -2.22
N CYS A 37 -1.16 -6.41 -2.51
CA CYS A 37 -2.16 -5.36 -2.69
C CYS A 37 -3.06 -5.65 -3.90
N GLN A 38 -2.46 -6.03 -5.03
CA GLN A 38 -3.21 -6.33 -6.25
C GLN A 38 -4.11 -7.54 -6.04
N ALA A 39 -3.59 -8.64 -5.53
CA ALA A 39 -4.38 -9.85 -5.28
C ALA A 39 -5.54 -9.63 -4.29
N LYS A 40 -5.40 -8.69 -3.35
CA LYS A 40 -6.43 -8.45 -2.32
C LYS A 40 -7.43 -7.37 -2.71
N CYS A 41 -7.02 -6.33 -3.44
CA CYS A 41 -7.83 -5.15 -3.69
C CYS A 41 -8.15 -4.90 -5.17
N VAL A 42 -7.34 -5.42 -6.10
CA VAL A 42 -7.61 -5.33 -7.54
C VAL A 42 -8.29 -6.63 -7.98
N LYS A 43 -9.51 -6.52 -8.50
CA LYS A 43 -10.23 -7.65 -9.11
C LYS A 43 -10.03 -7.67 -10.62
#